data_AF-A0A1I7RJW5-F1
#
_entry.id   AF-A0A1I7RJW5-F1
#
_cell.length_a   1.000
_cell.length_b   1.000
_cell.length_c   1.000
_cell.angle_alpha   90.00
_cell.angle_beta   90.00
_cell.angle_gamma   90.00
#
_symmetry.space_group_name_H-M   'P 1'
#
loop_
_entity.id
_entity.type
_entity.pdbx_description
1 polymer ?
#
loop_
_entity_poly.entity_id
_entity_poly.type
_entity_poly.pdbx_seq_one_letter_code
_entity_poly.pdbx_strand_id
1 'polypeptide(L)'
;MSLTIRPAPCEENPYAWDISSDNATVFVEPYDELGNLSKILLLNYTVTSLGGGILSFLMLYLVLFKTSGALKNYQNMLLICCSTDLIYWAVDNFMWMKFKETDGVFMIKMEGLAGHLGRPYRVFTMAFYVWIISFLNIMLPVQFYYRYHSLTRNGFLSASQTLALSFFSLILTLPNFFLSYASYNSSPEERPGFNYGTLWYQEYPMPNILFGDVRSVYQKAYFFYGGAIISVSFIIALVIGYRTLQRIKQMRDSYSDKTKRLQKQLSDFMIVQAMIPVCVCVIPVMSFVIPAFFYLDTGMMCVYSAIAVSWIPVLNPIITIMVIIPFRRIVCGVFHKRVVVNTSYNRSTTDQVIP
;
A
#
# COMPACT_ATOMS: atom_id res chain seq x y z
N MET A 1 -15.63 27.26 -14.30
CA MET A 1 -14.33 27.57 -13.64
C MET A 1 -13.43 28.09 -14.75
N SER A 2 -13.03 29.36 -14.72
CA SER A 2 -12.16 29.93 -15.77
C SER A 2 -10.83 29.20 -15.79
N LEU A 3 -10.37 28.75 -16.95
CA LEU A 3 -9.06 28.14 -17.14
C LEU A 3 -7.99 29.21 -16.83
N THR A 4 -7.35 29.11 -15.68
CA THR A 4 -6.27 30.03 -15.28
C THR A 4 -4.95 29.45 -15.74
N ILE A 5 -4.45 29.91 -16.90
CA ILE A 5 -3.12 29.59 -17.40
C ILE A 5 -2.08 30.23 -16.47
N ARG A 6 -1.07 29.47 -16.06
CA ARG A 6 0.04 29.91 -15.20
C ARG A 6 1.33 29.93 -16.04
N PRO A 7 1.70 31.06 -16.66
CA PRO A 7 2.89 31.15 -17.52
C PRO A 7 4.21 31.21 -16.74
N ALA A 8 4.16 31.25 -15.40
CA ALA A 8 5.30 31.40 -14.52
C ALA A 8 5.14 30.54 -13.26
N PRO A 9 6.24 30.25 -12.54
CA PRO A 9 6.21 29.59 -11.24
C PRO A 9 5.21 30.23 -10.27
N CYS A 10 4.51 29.41 -9.49
CA CYS A 10 3.63 29.88 -8.42
C CYS A 10 3.95 29.20 -7.09
N GLU A 11 3.41 29.72 -5.98
CA GLU A 11 3.66 29.16 -4.64
C GLU A 11 3.30 27.66 -4.54
N GLU A 12 2.22 27.26 -5.21
CA GLU A 12 1.76 25.87 -5.24
C GLU A 12 2.54 24.97 -6.21
N ASN A 13 3.24 25.57 -7.19
CA ASN A 13 4.03 24.88 -8.18
C ASN A 13 5.27 25.72 -8.57
N PRO A 14 6.29 25.79 -7.71
CA PRO A 14 7.42 26.69 -7.90
C PRO A 14 8.41 26.22 -8.98
N TYR A 15 8.28 24.98 -9.45
CA TYR A 15 9.22 24.34 -10.37
C TYR A 15 8.58 23.96 -11.71
N ALA A 16 7.29 24.25 -11.90
CA ALA A 16 6.61 23.96 -13.14
C ALA A 16 5.50 24.97 -13.44
N TRP A 17 5.35 25.29 -14.73
CA TRP A 17 4.38 26.27 -15.24
C TRP A 17 3.87 25.86 -16.62
N ASP A 18 2.69 26.35 -16.98
CA ASP A 18 2.06 26.08 -18.28
C ASP A 18 2.92 26.67 -19.41
N ILE A 19 3.18 25.86 -20.44
CA ILE A 19 3.94 26.29 -21.63
C ILE A 19 2.93 26.81 -22.65
N SER A 20 3.00 28.09 -23.00
CA SER A 20 2.39 28.57 -24.26
C SER A 20 3.30 28.13 -25.40
N SER A 21 2.90 27.15 -26.21
CA SER A 21 3.63 26.90 -27.45
C SER A 21 3.48 28.12 -28.38
N ASP A 22 4.54 28.52 -29.08
CA ASP A 22 4.49 29.60 -30.10
C ASP A 22 3.53 29.28 -31.26
N ASN A 23 3.08 28.01 -31.37
CA ASN A 23 2.05 27.52 -32.28
C ASN A 23 0.76 27.13 -31.54
N ALA A 24 0.39 27.87 -30.49
CA ALA A 24 -0.70 27.53 -29.59
C ALA A 24 -2.00 27.11 -30.30
N THR A 25 -2.24 25.80 -30.38
CA THR A 25 -3.57 25.30 -30.04
C THR A 25 -3.80 25.72 -28.60
N VAL A 26 -4.33 26.92 -28.41
CA VAL A 26 -4.85 27.36 -27.13
C VAL A 26 -5.85 26.29 -26.73
N PHE A 27 -5.50 25.45 -25.76
CA PHE A 27 -6.42 24.43 -25.26
C PHE A 27 -7.60 25.17 -24.63
N VAL A 28 -8.67 25.31 -25.41
CA VAL A 28 -9.92 25.95 -24.98
C VAL A 28 -10.63 25.10 -23.93
N GLU A 29 -10.32 23.80 -23.91
CA GLU A 29 -10.88 22.81 -22.99
C GLU A 29 -9.76 22.09 -22.21
N PRO A 30 -10.06 21.60 -20.99
CA PRO A 30 -9.13 20.78 -20.23
C PRO A 30 -8.70 19.56 -21.04
N TYR A 31 -7.38 19.36 -21.18
CA TYR A 31 -6.80 18.23 -21.88
C TYR A 31 -6.03 17.37 -20.89
N ASP A 32 -6.14 16.05 -21.03
CA ASP A 32 -5.37 15.07 -20.26
C ASP A 32 -4.91 13.99 -21.24
N GLU A 33 -3.60 13.96 -21.53
CA GLU A 33 -2.95 12.99 -22.42
C GLU A 33 -3.34 11.54 -22.09
N LEU A 34 -3.53 11.24 -20.80
CA LEU A 34 -3.88 9.90 -20.33
C LEU A 34 -5.36 9.56 -20.57
N GLY A 35 -6.23 10.56 -20.72
CA GLY A 35 -7.65 10.42 -21.05
C GLY A 35 -8.35 9.31 -20.27
N ASN A 36 -8.59 8.18 -20.94
CA ASN A 36 -9.27 7.01 -20.36
C ASN A 36 -8.46 6.34 -19.23
N LEU A 37 -7.13 6.39 -19.26
CA LEU A 37 -6.29 5.78 -18.23
C LEU A 37 -6.44 6.50 -16.89
N SER A 38 -6.56 7.82 -16.87
CA SER A 38 -6.87 8.58 -15.65
C SER A 38 -8.24 8.19 -15.06
N LYS A 39 -9.25 7.96 -15.92
CA LYS A 39 -10.57 7.47 -15.47
C LYS A 39 -10.49 6.06 -14.89
N ILE A 40 -9.70 5.17 -15.52
CA ILE A 40 -9.45 3.81 -15.01
C ILE A 40 -8.73 3.87 -13.67
N LEU A 41 -7.75 4.77 -13.51
CA LEU A 41 -7.01 4.95 -12.27
C LEU A 41 -7.93 5.41 -11.13
N LEU A 42 -8.80 6.39 -11.39
CA LEU A 42 -9.79 6.86 -10.41
C LEU A 42 -10.81 5.77 -10.04
N LEU A 43 -11.30 5.01 -11.02
CA LEU A 43 -12.18 3.87 -10.78
C LEU A 43 -11.48 2.82 -9.92
N ASN A 44 -10.22 2.50 -10.24
CA ASN A 44 -9.39 1.59 -9.46
C ASN A 44 -9.27 2.06 -8.01
N TYR A 45 -8.93 3.32 -7.76
CA TYR A 45 -8.83 3.86 -6.40
C TYR A 45 -10.16 3.81 -5.66
N THR A 46 -11.27 4.08 -6.33
CA THR A 46 -12.61 3.98 -5.72
C THR A 46 -12.90 2.54 -5.32
N VAL A 47 -12.58 1.57 -6.17
CA VAL A 47 -12.78 0.14 -5.90
C VAL A 47 -11.87 -0.34 -4.76
N THR A 48 -10.59 0.00 -4.79
CA THR A 48 -9.65 -0.44 -3.74
C THR A 48 -9.89 0.27 -2.41
N SER A 49 -10.35 1.52 -2.45
CA SER A 49 -10.81 2.28 -1.28
C SER A 49 -11.98 1.58 -0.59
N LEU A 50 -13.09 1.40 -1.30
CA LEU A 50 -14.31 0.84 -0.73
C LEU A 50 -14.12 -0.64 -0.38
N GLY A 51 -13.56 -1.41 -1.30
CA GLY A 51 -13.28 -2.83 -1.11
C GLY A 51 -12.31 -3.07 0.03
N GLY A 52 -11.18 -2.35 0.05
CA GLY A 52 -10.16 -2.45 1.09
C GLY A 52 -10.73 -2.09 2.46
N GLY A 53 -11.52 -1.01 2.55
CA GLY A 53 -12.15 -0.59 3.80
C GLY A 53 -13.08 -1.67 4.34
N ILE A 54 -14.04 -2.13 3.52
CA ILE A 54 -14.99 -3.19 3.91
C ILE A 54 -14.25 -4.44 4.40
N LEU A 55 -13.22 -4.88 3.66
CA LEU A 55 -12.48 -6.09 3.98
C LEU A 55 -11.61 -5.94 5.23
N SER A 56 -10.92 -4.81 5.41
CA SER A 56 -10.10 -4.54 6.59
C SER A 56 -10.96 -4.42 7.86
N PHE A 57 -12.11 -3.74 7.80
CA PHE A 57 -13.05 -3.68 8.93
C PHE A 57 -13.71 -5.03 9.21
N LEU A 58 -14.04 -5.82 8.18
CA LEU A 58 -14.52 -7.19 8.34
C LEU A 58 -13.47 -8.08 9.02
N MET A 59 -12.21 -8.00 8.58
CA MET A 59 -11.11 -8.74 9.19
C MET A 59 -10.94 -8.33 10.66
N LEU A 60 -10.95 -7.03 10.97
CA LEU A 60 -10.91 -6.54 12.34
C LEU A 60 -12.08 -7.09 13.19
N TYR A 61 -13.31 -7.08 12.67
CA TYR A 61 -14.48 -7.68 13.34
C TYR A 61 -14.28 -9.18 13.62
N LEU A 62 -13.78 -9.94 12.65
CA LEU A 62 -13.53 -11.37 12.81
C LEU A 62 -12.45 -11.63 13.88
N VAL A 63 -11.40 -10.83 13.89
CA VAL A 63 -10.31 -10.96 14.87
C VAL A 63 -10.78 -10.61 16.28
N LEU A 64 -11.60 -9.57 16.45
CA LEU A 64 -12.09 -9.15 17.77
C LEU A 64 -13.14 -10.11 18.34
N PHE A 65 -14.14 -10.49 17.53
CA PHE A 65 -15.34 -11.15 18.03
C PHE A 65 -15.43 -12.64 17.71
N LYS A 66 -14.66 -13.15 16.74
CA LYS A 66 -14.78 -14.54 16.25
C LYS A 66 -13.53 -15.39 16.48
N THR A 67 -12.47 -14.80 17.02
CA THR A 67 -11.28 -15.56 17.42
C THR A 67 -11.56 -16.40 18.67
N SER A 68 -11.52 -17.72 18.54
CA SER A 68 -11.81 -18.65 19.63
C SER A 68 -10.83 -19.83 19.71
N GLY A 69 -10.79 -20.50 20.87
CA GLY A 69 -9.94 -21.66 21.12
C GLY A 69 -8.44 -21.36 20.95
N ALA A 70 -7.72 -22.25 20.26
CA ALA A 70 -6.28 -22.13 20.05
C ALA A 70 -5.87 -20.90 19.20
N LEU A 71 -6.79 -20.33 18.41
CA LEU A 71 -6.53 -19.13 17.62
C LEU A 71 -6.49 -17.86 18.50
N LYS A 72 -7.13 -17.88 19.68
CA LYS A 72 -7.14 -16.74 20.62
C LYS A 72 -5.75 -16.34 21.07
N ASN A 73 -4.84 -17.31 21.14
CA ASN A 73 -3.45 -17.04 21.50
C ASN A 73 -2.67 -16.28 20.40
N TYR A 74 -3.18 -16.24 19.16
CA TYR A 74 -2.62 -15.48 18.05
C TYR A 74 -3.37 -14.18 17.79
N GLN A 75 -4.37 -13.84 18.62
CA GLN A 75 -5.23 -12.67 18.44
C GLN A 75 -4.42 -11.38 18.40
N ASN A 76 -3.43 -11.21 19.28
CA ASN A 76 -2.61 -10.00 19.34
C ASN A 76 -1.81 -9.77 18.05
N MET A 77 -1.28 -10.85 17.46
CA MET A 77 -0.59 -10.76 16.16
C MET A 77 -1.56 -10.36 15.05
N LEU A 78 -2.72 -11.00 14.98
CA LEU A 78 -3.74 -10.70 13.97
C LEU A 78 -4.26 -9.26 14.13
N LEU A 79 -4.40 -8.76 15.35
CA LEU A 79 -4.78 -7.38 15.62
C LEU A 79 -3.74 -6.40 15.09
N ILE A 80 -2.46 -6.70 15.24
CA ILE A 80 -1.40 -5.87 14.65
C ILE A 80 -1.49 -5.85 13.14
N CYS A 81 -1.71 -7.00 12.49
CA CYS A 81 -1.93 -7.07 11.04
C CYS A 81 -3.11 -6.19 10.61
N CYS A 82 -4.27 -6.32 11.29
CA CYS A 82 -5.45 -5.50 11.00
C CYS A 82 -5.16 -4.00 11.17
N SER A 83 -4.48 -3.62 12.26
CA SER A 83 -4.13 -2.24 12.54
C SER A 83 -3.19 -1.68 11.47
N THR A 84 -2.17 -2.43 11.06
CA THR A 84 -1.25 -2.02 9.99
C THR A 84 -1.98 -1.86 8.65
N ASP A 85 -2.87 -2.79 8.30
CA ASP A 85 -3.65 -2.73 7.06
C ASP A 85 -4.62 -1.53 7.06
N LEU A 86 -5.26 -1.24 8.19
CA LEU A 86 -6.15 -0.08 8.35
C LEU A 86 -5.39 1.25 8.27
N ILE A 87 -4.21 1.33 8.89
CA ILE A 87 -3.35 2.52 8.80
C ILE A 87 -2.94 2.75 7.34
N TYR A 88 -2.49 1.70 6.65
CA TYR A 88 -2.13 1.81 5.23
C TYR A 88 -3.32 2.25 4.38
N TRP A 89 -4.46 1.58 4.54
CA TRP A 89 -5.69 1.92 3.83
C TRP A 89 -6.07 3.38 4.04
N ALA A 90 -6.09 3.87 5.28
CA ALA A 90 -6.46 5.26 5.57
C ALA A 90 -5.51 6.26 4.89
N VAL A 91 -4.22 5.97 4.90
CA VAL A 91 -3.17 6.83 4.34
C VAL A 91 -3.19 6.79 2.80
N ASP A 92 -3.38 5.63 2.19
CA ASP A 92 -3.50 5.47 0.73
C ASP A 92 -4.75 6.20 0.18
N ASN A 93 -5.87 6.13 0.89
CA ASN A 93 -7.10 6.87 0.56
C ASN A 93 -6.94 8.37 0.62
N PHE A 94 -6.05 8.86 1.47
CA PHE A 94 -5.78 10.29 1.57
C PHE A 94 -5.01 10.80 0.35
N MET A 95 -4.23 9.94 -0.30
CA MET A 95 -3.22 10.32 -1.29
C MET A 95 -3.67 10.18 -2.75
N TRP A 96 -4.24 9.04 -3.14
CA TRP A 96 -4.57 8.65 -4.54
C TRP A 96 -3.61 9.23 -5.59
N MET A 97 -2.48 8.57 -5.82
CA MET A 97 -1.35 9.19 -6.53
C MET A 97 -1.25 8.81 -8.00
N LYS A 98 -1.08 9.80 -8.87
CA LYS A 98 -0.69 9.63 -10.27
C LYS A 98 0.81 9.87 -10.38
N PHE A 99 1.56 8.88 -10.87
CA PHE A 99 3.02 8.93 -10.98
C PHE A 99 3.48 9.00 -12.44
N LYS A 100 4.61 9.68 -12.65
CA LYS A 100 5.40 9.63 -13.88
C LYS A 100 6.87 9.68 -13.51
N GLU A 101 7.69 8.97 -14.27
CA GLU A 101 9.15 9.06 -14.20
C GLU A 101 9.67 9.35 -15.60
N THR A 102 10.53 10.36 -15.72
CA THR A 102 11.15 10.78 -16.98
C THR A 102 12.46 11.49 -16.67
N ASP A 103 13.53 11.13 -17.36
CA ASP A 103 14.88 11.69 -17.18
C ASP A 103 15.37 11.67 -15.71
N GLY A 104 15.03 10.59 -14.98
CA GLY A 104 15.38 10.45 -13.56
C GLY A 104 14.63 11.40 -12.63
N VAL A 105 13.55 12.03 -13.10
CA VAL A 105 12.67 12.86 -12.29
C VAL A 105 11.38 12.12 -11.99
N PHE A 106 11.11 11.91 -10.70
CA PHE A 106 9.85 11.39 -10.21
C PHE A 106 8.86 12.53 -10.05
N MET A 107 7.71 12.41 -10.69
CA MET A 107 6.64 13.39 -10.67
C MET A 107 5.39 12.77 -10.06
N ILE A 108 4.79 13.47 -9.11
CA ILE A 108 3.68 12.96 -8.31
C ILE A 108 2.56 13.99 -8.28
N LYS A 109 1.41 13.61 -8.80
CA LYS A 109 0.14 14.33 -8.60
C LYS A 109 -0.69 13.55 -7.58
N MET A 110 -1.23 14.24 -6.59
CA MET A 110 -2.17 13.67 -5.63
C MET A 110 -3.59 14.02 -6.06
N GLU A 111 -4.43 13.01 -6.28
CA GLU A 111 -5.84 13.17 -6.67
C GLU A 111 -6.79 13.00 -5.47
N GLY A 112 -6.27 12.53 -4.34
CA GLY A 112 -7.02 12.40 -3.09
C GLY A 112 -7.20 13.72 -2.35
N LEU A 113 -7.63 13.64 -1.09
CA LEU A 113 -7.77 14.81 -0.23
C LEU A 113 -6.46 15.59 -0.06
N ALA A 114 -5.31 14.90 -0.08
CA ALA A 114 -4.00 15.52 -0.04
C ALA A 114 -3.75 16.50 -1.21
N GLY A 115 -4.34 16.27 -2.38
CA GLY A 115 -4.17 17.11 -3.57
C GLY A 115 -4.70 18.54 -3.40
N HIS A 116 -5.67 18.73 -2.50
CA HIS A 116 -6.28 20.03 -2.20
C HIS A 116 -5.50 20.85 -1.15
N LEU A 117 -4.47 20.26 -0.56
CA LEU A 117 -3.64 20.94 0.43
C LEU A 117 -2.59 21.83 -0.25
N GLY A 118 -2.15 22.86 0.47
CA GLY A 118 -1.02 23.68 0.03
C GLY A 118 0.28 22.87 -0.08
N ARG A 119 1.22 23.33 -0.88
CA ARG A 119 2.51 22.66 -1.14
C ARG A 119 3.23 22.11 0.10
N PRO A 120 3.47 22.86 1.20
CA PRO A 120 4.21 22.33 2.35
C PRO A 120 3.51 21.13 3.00
N TYR A 121 2.18 21.15 3.01
CA TYR A 121 1.38 20.04 3.53
C TYR A 121 1.38 18.85 2.57
N ARG A 122 1.37 19.06 1.25
CA ARG A 122 1.54 17.98 0.26
C ARG A 122 2.90 17.28 0.38
N VAL A 123 3.98 18.05 0.58
CA VAL A 123 5.31 17.48 0.83
C VAL A 123 5.32 16.69 2.14
N PHE A 124 4.72 17.23 3.20
CA PHE A 124 4.58 16.52 4.48
C PHE A 124 3.79 15.21 4.33
N THR A 125 2.65 15.23 3.62
CA THR A 125 1.81 14.04 3.45
C THR A 125 2.50 12.99 2.59
N MET A 126 3.29 13.40 1.58
CA MET A 126 4.13 12.48 0.82
C MET A 126 5.19 11.82 1.71
N ALA A 127 5.90 12.61 2.52
CA ALA A 127 6.90 12.08 3.45
C ALA A 127 6.27 11.13 4.48
N PHE A 128 5.09 11.48 4.98
CA PHE A 128 4.31 10.64 5.88
C PHE A 128 3.88 9.32 5.22
N TYR A 129 3.39 9.37 3.98
CA TYR A 129 3.04 8.17 3.20
C TYR A 129 4.23 7.22 3.03
N VAL A 130 5.39 7.77 2.66
CA VAL A 130 6.65 7.02 2.52
C VAL A 130 7.07 6.36 3.84
N TRP A 131 6.96 7.10 4.95
CA TRP A 131 7.28 6.58 6.27
C TRP A 131 6.37 5.42 6.67
N ILE A 132 5.06 5.54 6.41
CA ILE A 132 4.08 4.48 6.66
C ILE A 132 4.37 3.24 5.82
N ILE A 133 4.67 3.37 4.52
CA ILE A 133 5.08 2.22 3.69
C ILE A 133 6.31 1.53 4.27
N SER A 134 7.30 2.30 4.71
CA SER A 134 8.53 1.75 5.29
C SER A 134 8.22 0.99 6.58
N PHE A 135 7.37 1.57 7.44
CA PHE A 135 6.92 0.95 8.67
C PHE A 135 6.20 -0.38 8.40
N LEU A 136 5.30 -0.44 7.42
CA LEU A 136 4.59 -1.67 7.06
C LEU A 136 5.55 -2.78 6.63
N ASN A 137 6.59 -2.43 5.87
CA ASN A 137 7.60 -3.40 5.46
C ASN A 137 8.40 -3.92 6.66
N ILE A 138 8.74 -3.10 7.67
CA ILE A 138 9.40 -3.56 8.92
C ILE A 138 8.44 -4.36 9.81
N MET A 139 7.13 -4.13 9.75
CA MET A 139 6.17 -4.91 10.54
C MET A 139 6.09 -6.38 10.09
N LEU A 140 6.48 -6.71 8.87
CA LEU A 140 6.55 -8.10 8.38
C LEU A 140 7.47 -8.98 9.25
N PRO A 141 8.78 -8.70 9.41
CA PRO A 141 9.64 -9.52 10.27
C PRO A 141 9.19 -9.52 11.74
N VAL A 142 8.54 -8.47 12.25
CA VAL A 142 7.95 -8.47 13.60
C VAL A 142 6.87 -9.54 13.72
N GLN A 143 6.01 -9.69 12.71
CA GLN A 143 4.99 -10.73 12.67
C GLN A 143 5.62 -12.13 12.57
N PHE A 144 6.68 -12.30 11.76
CA PHE A 144 7.46 -13.54 11.71
C PHE A 144 8.12 -13.88 13.04
N TYR A 145 8.69 -12.89 13.71
CA TYR A 145 9.31 -13.04 15.02
C TYR A 145 8.28 -13.44 16.07
N TYR A 146 7.11 -12.79 16.09
CA TYR A 146 6.03 -13.10 17.02
C TYR A 146 5.69 -14.59 16.99
N ARG A 147 5.59 -15.13 15.78
CA ARG A 147 5.26 -16.53 15.59
C ARG A 147 6.41 -17.46 15.91
N TYR A 148 7.63 -17.12 15.49
CA TYR A 148 8.79 -17.92 15.86
C TYR A 148 8.93 -18.06 17.37
N HIS A 149 8.69 -16.97 18.10
CA HIS A 149 8.69 -16.94 19.56
C HIS A 149 7.59 -17.83 20.14
N SER A 150 6.36 -17.75 19.64
CA SER A 150 5.24 -18.57 20.15
C SER A 150 5.40 -20.07 19.91
N LEU A 151 6.25 -20.47 18.97
CA LEU A 151 6.59 -21.86 18.68
C LEU A 151 7.79 -22.39 19.46
N THR A 152 8.74 -21.53 19.80
CA THR A 152 9.99 -21.93 20.46
C THR A 152 9.94 -21.81 21.98
N ARG A 153 9.18 -20.86 22.50
CA ARG A 153 9.00 -20.61 23.94
C ARG A 153 7.61 -21.11 24.34
N ASN A 154 7.48 -21.61 25.57
CA ASN A 154 6.18 -22.01 26.16
C ASN A 154 5.25 -20.80 26.48
N GLY A 155 5.37 -19.69 25.75
CA GLY A 155 4.66 -18.45 26.00
C GLY A 155 4.55 -17.57 24.76
N PHE A 156 3.47 -16.81 24.69
CA PHE A 156 3.22 -15.81 23.65
C PHE A 156 3.88 -14.49 24.06
N LEU A 157 4.30 -13.69 23.08
CA LEU A 157 4.74 -12.33 23.36
C LEU A 157 3.58 -11.55 23.98
N SER A 158 3.87 -10.83 25.06
CA SER A 158 2.89 -9.96 25.70
C SER A 158 2.51 -8.82 24.75
N ALA A 159 1.34 -8.23 24.98
CA ALA A 159 0.91 -7.05 24.24
C ALA A 159 1.94 -5.91 24.36
N SER A 160 2.53 -5.71 25.54
CA SER A 160 3.56 -4.70 25.79
C SER A 160 4.85 -4.95 25.01
N GLN A 161 5.35 -6.18 24.96
CA GLN A 161 6.54 -6.54 24.19
C GLN A 161 6.31 -6.33 22.69
N THR A 162 5.11 -6.69 22.21
CA THR A 162 4.79 -6.53 20.79
C THR A 162 4.61 -5.06 20.43
N LEU A 163 3.98 -4.26 21.30
CA LEU A 163 3.88 -2.82 21.14
C LEU A 163 5.27 -2.15 21.16
N ALA A 164 6.17 -2.60 22.03
CA ALA A 164 7.55 -2.11 22.08
C ALA A 164 8.31 -2.41 20.78
N LEU A 165 8.15 -3.60 20.20
CA LEU A 165 8.72 -3.94 18.88
C LEU A 165 8.14 -3.07 17.75
N SER A 166 6.83 -2.81 17.77
CA SER A 166 6.19 -1.91 16.80
C SER A 166 6.70 -0.47 16.96
N PHE A 167 6.87 0.01 18.19
CA PHE A 167 7.39 1.35 18.47
C PHE A 167 8.86 1.49 18.05
N PHE A 168 9.68 0.48 18.32
CA PHE A 168 11.04 0.43 17.81
C PHE A 168 11.08 0.47 16.28
N SER A 169 10.16 -0.26 15.62
CA SER A 169 10.04 -0.27 14.16
C SER A 169 9.64 1.11 13.61
N LEU A 170 8.77 1.85 14.31
CA LEU A 170 8.41 3.24 13.95
C LEU A 170 9.62 4.19 14.02
N ILE A 171 10.42 4.07 15.08
CA ILE A 171 11.63 4.90 15.25
C ILE A 171 12.65 4.59 14.16
N LEU A 172 12.86 3.30 13.86
CA LEU A 172 13.85 2.87 12.87
C LEU A 172 13.53 3.39 11.45
N THR A 173 12.24 3.51 11.10
CA THR A 173 11.81 4.04 9.80
C THR A 173 11.73 5.56 9.75
N LEU A 174 11.80 6.24 10.89
CA LEU A 174 11.64 7.70 11.00
C LEU A 174 12.65 8.49 10.14
N PRO A 175 13.92 8.09 9.96
CA PRO A 175 14.82 8.81 9.05
C PRO A 175 14.30 8.85 7.62
N ASN A 176 13.49 7.88 7.18
CA ASN A 176 12.91 7.89 5.85
C ASN A 176 11.87 9.02 5.66
N PHE A 177 11.18 9.42 6.73
CA PHE A 177 10.31 10.60 6.73
C PHE A 177 11.14 11.87 6.43
N PHE A 178 12.23 12.08 7.18
CA PHE A 178 13.05 13.28 7.03
C PHE A 178 13.77 13.32 5.68
N LEU A 179 14.30 12.19 5.21
CA LEU A 179 14.97 12.10 3.91
C LEU A 179 14.01 12.38 2.75
N SER A 180 12.81 11.78 2.78
CA SER A 180 11.80 12.03 1.73
C SER A 180 11.26 13.47 1.79
N TYR A 181 11.06 14.03 2.98
CA TYR A 181 10.67 15.42 3.16
C TYR A 181 11.70 16.39 2.59
N ALA A 182 12.99 16.19 2.91
CA ALA A 182 14.08 16.97 2.35
C ALA A 182 14.15 16.81 0.82
N SER A 183 13.93 15.59 0.33
CA SER A 183 13.98 15.30 -1.09
C SER A 183 12.94 16.06 -1.91
N TYR A 184 11.66 15.98 -1.56
CA TYR A 184 10.61 16.68 -2.31
C TYR A 184 10.62 18.20 -2.13
N ASN A 185 11.33 18.71 -1.12
CA ASN A 185 11.53 20.14 -0.94
C ASN A 185 12.70 20.69 -1.77
N SER A 186 13.85 20.02 -1.74
CA SER A 186 15.12 20.55 -2.25
C SER A 186 15.57 19.92 -3.57
N SER A 187 15.19 18.68 -3.89
CA SER A 187 15.65 18.03 -5.13
C SER A 187 15.30 18.76 -6.44
N PRO A 188 14.21 19.54 -6.55
CA PRO A 188 13.95 20.27 -7.78
C PRO A 188 14.93 21.43 -8.02
N GLU A 189 15.64 21.89 -6.99
CA GLU A 189 16.63 22.98 -7.07
C GLU A 189 17.89 22.59 -7.85
N GLU A 190 18.10 21.30 -8.12
CA GLU A 190 19.25 20.78 -8.90
C GLU A 190 19.27 21.29 -10.35
N ARG A 191 18.14 21.80 -10.86
CA ARG A 191 18.04 22.42 -12.20
C ARG A 191 17.41 23.82 -12.13
N PRO A 192 18.20 24.85 -11.78
CA PRO A 192 17.70 26.22 -11.70
C PRO A 192 17.12 26.71 -13.04
N GLY A 193 15.90 27.23 -13.02
CA GLY A 193 15.22 27.76 -14.21
C GLY A 193 14.67 26.71 -15.18
N PHE A 194 14.80 25.42 -14.90
CA PHE A 194 14.20 24.36 -15.71
C PHE A 194 12.70 24.22 -15.39
N ASN A 195 11.86 24.18 -16.44
CA ASN A 195 10.44 23.90 -16.29
C ASN A 195 10.20 22.40 -16.21
N TYR A 196 10.05 21.85 -15.01
CA TYR A 196 9.74 20.43 -14.83
C TYR A 196 8.37 20.02 -15.38
N GLY A 197 7.48 20.99 -15.64
CA GLY A 197 6.21 20.76 -16.29
C GLY A 197 6.34 20.20 -17.71
N THR A 198 7.47 20.43 -18.38
CA THR A 198 7.80 19.82 -19.69
C THR A 198 7.89 18.29 -19.61
N LEU A 199 8.23 17.74 -18.44
CA LEU A 199 8.38 16.31 -18.22
C LEU A 199 7.06 15.65 -17.84
N TRP A 200 6.06 16.39 -17.37
CA TRP A 200 4.75 15.85 -17.00
C TRP A 200 3.96 15.37 -18.22
N TYR A 201 2.86 14.66 -17.99
CA TYR A 201 1.88 14.41 -19.04
C TYR A 201 1.33 15.74 -19.55
N GLN A 202 0.92 15.79 -20.82
CA GLN A 202 0.23 16.96 -21.36
C GLN A 202 -1.15 17.08 -20.69
N GLU A 203 -1.22 17.85 -19.61
CA GLU A 203 -2.41 18.05 -18.79
C GLU A 203 -2.65 19.56 -18.60
N TYR A 204 -3.83 20.04 -18.99
CA TYR A 204 -4.19 21.46 -18.97
C TYR A 204 -5.48 21.70 -18.16
N PRO A 205 -5.49 22.66 -17.21
CA PRO A 205 -4.33 23.39 -16.68
C PRO A 205 -3.37 22.48 -15.91
N MET A 206 -2.10 22.87 -15.82
CA MET A 206 -1.09 22.06 -15.13
C MET A 206 -1.49 21.77 -13.67
N PRO A 207 -1.51 20.49 -13.26
CA PRO A 207 -1.84 20.14 -11.89
C PRO A 207 -0.71 20.53 -10.93
N ASN A 208 -1.02 20.62 -9.64
CA ASN A 208 0.01 20.86 -8.64
C ASN A 208 0.79 19.55 -8.40
N ILE A 209 2.05 19.52 -8.82
CA ILE A 209 2.90 18.31 -8.83
C ILE A 209 4.04 18.46 -7.81
N LEU A 210 4.45 17.34 -7.22
CA LEU A 210 5.71 17.23 -6.48
C LEU A 210 6.77 16.57 -7.35
N PHE A 211 8.01 17.05 -7.23
CA PHE A 211 9.13 16.62 -8.05
C PHE A 211 10.23 16.03 -7.14
N GLY A 212 10.81 14.92 -7.59
CA GLY A 212 11.95 14.25 -6.97
C GLY A 212 13.03 13.96 -8.02
N ASP A 213 14.10 14.75 -8.10
CA ASP A 213 15.19 14.52 -9.07
C ASP A 213 16.28 13.63 -8.45
N VAL A 214 16.59 12.49 -9.09
CA VAL A 214 17.65 11.57 -8.63
C VAL A 214 19.04 12.19 -8.66
N ARG A 215 19.25 13.32 -9.32
CA ARG A 215 20.52 14.07 -9.26
C ARG A 215 20.80 14.53 -7.84
N SER A 216 19.76 14.86 -7.08
CA SER A 216 19.89 15.37 -5.72
C SER A 216 20.36 14.30 -4.75
N VAL A 217 21.28 14.68 -3.87
CA VAL A 217 21.79 13.82 -2.80
C VAL A 217 20.65 13.36 -1.88
N TYR A 218 19.65 14.20 -1.64
CA TYR A 218 18.49 13.86 -0.81
C TYR A 218 17.62 12.77 -1.43
N GLN A 219 17.37 12.82 -2.74
CA GLN A 219 16.59 11.80 -3.45
C GLN A 219 17.31 10.46 -3.48
N LYS A 220 18.63 10.48 -3.73
CA LYS A 220 19.47 9.28 -3.64
C LYS A 220 19.42 8.70 -2.23
N ALA A 221 19.68 9.52 -1.20
CA ALA A 221 19.70 9.08 0.19
C ALA A 221 18.37 8.48 0.64
N TYR A 222 17.25 9.11 0.26
CA TYR A 222 15.90 8.59 0.46
C TYR A 222 15.73 7.18 -0.14
N PHE A 223 16.02 7.00 -1.43
CA PHE A 223 15.87 5.70 -2.08
C PHE A 223 16.81 4.63 -1.52
N PHE A 224 18.07 4.98 -1.25
CA PHE A 224 19.04 4.04 -0.68
C PHE A 224 18.63 3.60 0.73
N TYR A 225 18.26 4.53 1.60
CA TYR A 225 17.85 4.21 2.96
C TYR A 225 16.54 3.41 3.00
N GLY A 226 15.52 3.86 2.25
CA GLY A 226 14.25 3.16 2.14
C GLY A 226 14.41 1.76 1.53
N GLY A 227 15.17 1.65 0.44
CA GLY A 227 15.48 0.38 -0.21
C GLY A 227 16.26 -0.58 0.69
N ALA A 228 17.24 -0.07 1.45
CA ALA A 228 18.00 -0.87 2.41
C ALA A 228 17.11 -1.39 3.54
N ILE A 229 16.26 -0.54 4.12
CA ILE A 229 15.29 -0.95 5.15
C ILE A 229 14.39 -2.06 4.65
N ILE A 230 13.79 -1.89 3.46
CA ILE A 230 12.87 -2.87 2.89
C ILE A 230 13.62 -4.18 2.64
N SER A 231 14.80 -4.12 2.01
CA SER A 231 15.61 -5.30 1.68
C SER A 231 16.02 -6.08 2.94
N VAL A 232 16.56 -5.39 3.94
CA VAL A 232 16.96 -6.01 5.22
C VAL A 232 15.74 -6.61 5.94
N SER A 233 14.62 -5.90 5.94
CA SER A 233 13.37 -6.39 6.52
C SER A 233 12.92 -7.71 5.89
N PHE A 234 12.93 -7.80 4.55
CA PHE A 234 12.59 -9.02 3.83
C PHE A 234 13.57 -10.16 4.11
N ILE A 235 14.87 -9.89 4.14
CA ILE A 235 15.88 -10.90 4.49
C ILE A 235 15.62 -11.45 5.90
N ILE A 236 15.37 -10.58 6.87
CA ILE A 236 15.05 -10.99 8.25
C ILE A 236 13.76 -11.83 8.27
N ALA A 237 12.70 -11.39 7.58
CA ALA A 237 11.44 -12.13 7.50
C ALA A 237 11.64 -13.52 6.89
N LEU A 238 12.43 -13.65 5.82
CA LEU A 238 12.76 -14.92 5.19
C LEU A 238 13.55 -15.84 6.13
N VAL A 239 14.57 -15.32 6.82
CA VAL A 239 15.37 -16.11 7.76
C VAL A 239 14.51 -16.61 8.93
N ILE A 240 13.70 -15.73 9.54
CA ILE A 240 12.82 -16.10 10.65
C ILE A 240 11.72 -17.06 10.16
N GLY A 241 11.14 -16.83 8.98
CA GLY A 241 10.17 -17.71 8.36
C GLY A 241 10.73 -19.11 8.10
N TYR A 242 11.94 -19.20 7.56
CA TYR A 242 12.63 -20.46 7.35
C TYR A 242 12.88 -21.21 8.67
N ARG A 243 13.41 -20.52 9.69
CA ARG A 243 13.60 -21.09 11.04
C ARG A 243 12.28 -21.56 11.66
N THR A 244 11.20 -20.82 11.44
CA THR A 244 9.84 -21.18 11.88
C THR A 244 9.38 -22.48 11.24
N LEU A 245 9.53 -22.62 9.93
CA LEU A 245 9.17 -23.84 9.20
C LEU A 245 10.00 -25.05 9.65
N GLN A 246 11.31 -24.86 9.85
CA GLN A 246 12.17 -25.91 10.40
C GLN A 246 11.71 -26.37 11.78
N ARG A 247 11.37 -25.42 12.66
CA ARG A 247 10.90 -25.74 14.02
C ARG A 247 9.57 -26.47 14.03
N ILE A 248 8.63 -26.08 13.16
CA ILE A 248 7.35 -26.80 12.97
C ILE A 248 7.61 -28.23 12.50
N LYS A 249 8.56 -28.44 11.59
CA LYS A 249 8.92 -29.78 11.10
C LYS A 249 9.51 -30.66 12.21
N GLN A 250 10.38 -30.10 13.06
CA GLN A 250 10.98 -30.83 14.19
C GLN A 250 9.94 -31.24 15.26
N MET A 251 8.96 -30.38 15.54
CA MET A 251 7.94 -30.65 16.56
C MET A 251 6.70 -31.36 16.00
N ARG A 252 6.74 -31.79 14.73
CA ARG A 252 5.61 -32.39 14.02
C ARG A 252 5.07 -33.62 14.75
N ASP A 253 5.93 -34.42 15.36
CA ASP A 253 5.52 -35.68 15.98
C ASP A 253 5.02 -35.49 17.43
N SER A 254 5.37 -34.37 18.07
CA SER A 254 4.96 -34.04 19.44
C SER A 254 3.59 -33.33 19.52
N TYR A 255 3.03 -32.88 18.40
CA TYR A 255 1.77 -32.13 18.38
C TYR A 255 0.56 -33.00 18.07
N SER A 256 -0.60 -32.62 18.62
CA SER A 256 -1.89 -33.18 18.20
C SER A 256 -2.20 -32.79 16.75
N ASP A 257 -2.98 -33.59 16.04
CA ASP A 257 -3.38 -33.30 14.65
C ASP A 257 -4.12 -31.96 14.51
N LYS A 258 -4.87 -31.56 15.54
CA LYS A 258 -5.53 -30.25 15.61
C LYS A 258 -4.51 -29.11 15.62
N THR A 259 -3.45 -29.22 16.43
CA THR A 259 -2.38 -28.23 16.50
C THR A 259 -1.56 -28.20 15.21
N LYS A 260 -1.25 -29.36 14.60
CA LYS A 260 -0.55 -29.44 13.31
C LYS A 260 -1.29 -28.70 12.20
N ARG A 261 -2.61 -28.89 12.10
CA ARG A 261 -3.46 -28.19 11.11
C ARG A 261 -3.46 -26.68 11.31
N LEU A 262 -3.55 -26.21 12.55
CA LEU A 262 -3.49 -24.77 12.86
C LEU A 262 -2.13 -24.18 12.49
N GLN A 263 -1.03 -24.85 12.83
CA GLN A 263 0.31 -24.40 12.48
C GLN A 263 0.54 -24.34 10.97
N LYS A 264 0.03 -25.31 10.22
CA LYS A 264 0.09 -25.27 8.75
C LYS A 264 -0.67 -24.06 8.19
N GLN A 265 -1.89 -23.78 8.67
CA GLN A 265 -2.67 -22.62 8.21
C GLN A 265 -1.94 -21.30 8.45
N LEU A 266 -1.37 -21.12 9.65
CA LEU A 266 -0.59 -19.94 9.95
C LEU A 266 0.67 -19.85 9.06
N SER A 267 1.31 -20.98 8.70
CA SER A 267 2.49 -21.03 7.81
C SER A 267 2.14 -20.57 6.42
N ASP A 268 1.10 -21.18 5.87
CA ASP A 268 0.63 -20.87 4.53
C ASP A 268 0.19 -19.38 4.49
N PHE A 269 -0.47 -18.88 5.54
CA PHE A 269 -0.86 -17.46 5.66
C PHE A 269 0.34 -16.52 5.56
N MET A 270 1.39 -16.77 6.36
CA MET A 270 2.54 -15.88 6.42
C MET A 270 3.40 -15.92 5.17
N ILE A 271 3.52 -17.08 4.51
CA ILE A 271 4.21 -17.18 3.23
C ILE A 271 3.48 -16.32 2.20
N VAL A 272 2.16 -16.46 2.09
CA VAL A 272 1.39 -15.66 1.13
C VAL A 272 1.47 -14.17 1.49
N GLN A 273 1.34 -13.82 2.77
CA GLN A 273 1.46 -12.44 3.24
C GLN A 273 2.85 -11.83 2.96
N ALA A 274 3.93 -12.62 3.00
CA ALA A 274 5.25 -12.13 2.64
C ALA A 274 5.42 -11.95 1.12
N MET A 275 4.70 -12.71 0.30
CA MET A 275 4.76 -12.59 -1.16
C MET A 275 4.00 -11.37 -1.70
N ILE A 276 2.89 -10.97 -1.06
CA ILE A 276 2.05 -9.87 -1.53
C ILE A 276 2.86 -8.58 -1.71
N PRO A 277 3.59 -8.05 -0.71
CA PRO A 277 4.25 -6.76 -0.87
C PRO A 277 5.44 -6.86 -1.82
N VAL A 278 6.04 -8.04 -2.00
CA VAL A 278 7.07 -8.25 -3.04
C VAL A 278 6.47 -8.08 -4.43
N CYS A 279 5.36 -8.77 -4.73
CA CYS A 279 4.74 -8.75 -6.04
C CYS A 279 4.03 -7.44 -6.36
N VAL A 280 3.44 -6.81 -5.34
CA VAL A 280 2.49 -5.70 -5.51
C VAL A 280 3.11 -4.34 -5.21
N CYS A 281 4.22 -4.30 -4.46
CA CYS A 281 4.93 -3.07 -4.11
C CYS A 281 6.38 -3.08 -4.56
N VAL A 282 7.21 -4.02 -4.07
CA VAL A 282 8.67 -3.98 -4.28
C VAL A 282 9.03 -4.13 -5.75
N ILE A 283 8.53 -5.17 -6.43
CA ILE A 283 8.84 -5.41 -7.85
C ILE A 283 8.35 -4.24 -8.72
N PRO A 284 7.08 -3.78 -8.62
CA PRO A 284 6.61 -2.63 -9.39
C PRO A 284 7.43 -1.36 -9.10
N VAL A 285 7.71 -1.04 -7.83
CA VAL A 285 8.49 0.15 -7.47
C VAL A 285 9.90 0.10 -8.03
N MET A 286 10.60 -1.03 -7.89
CA MET A 286 11.96 -1.19 -8.41
C MET A 286 12.02 -1.14 -9.94
N SER A 287 10.93 -1.49 -10.63
CA SER A 287 10.85 -1.47 -12.09
C SER A 287 11.01 -0.07 -12.70
N PHE A 288 10.66 0.99 -11.95
CA PHE A 288 10.87 2.37 -12.38
C PHE A 288 11.93 3.11 -11.55
N VAL A 289 12.19 2.69 -10.31
CA VAL A 289 13.27 3.29 -9.51
C VAL A 289 14.65 2.98 -10.07
N ILE A 290 14.93 1.72 -10.44
CA ILE A 290 16.25 1.35 -10.95
C ILE A 290 16.57 2.08 -12.27
N PRO A 291 15.69 2.09 -13.29
CA PRO A 291 15.97 2.79 -14.54
C PRO A 291 16.13 4.30 -14.39
N ALA A 292 15.42 4.93 -13.43
CA ALA A 292 15.56 6.36 -13.14
C ALA A 292 17.00 6.76 -12.78
N PHE A 293 17.74 5.91 -12.06
CA PHE A 293 19.16 6.15 -11.75
C PHE A 293 20.08 6.11 -12.99
N PHE A 294 19.61 5.51 -14.08
CA PHE A 294 20.29 5.50 -15.37
C PHE A 294 19.69 6.50 -16.37
N TYR A 295 18.77 7.36 -15.91
CA TYR A 295 18.06 8.34 -16.75
C TYR A 295 17.29 7.69 -17.91
N LEU A 296 16.76 6.48 -17.66
CA LEU A 296 15.96 5.74 -18.63
C LEU A 296 14.47 5.95 -18.35
N ASP A 297 13.75 6.44 -19.36
CA ASP A 297 12.31 6.68 -19.25
C ASP A 297 11.53 5.37 -19.15
N THR A 298 10.77 5.23 -18.08
CA THR A 298 9.95 4.03 -17.83
C THR A 298 8.51 4.15 -18.35
N GLY A 299 8.17 5.27 -18.97
CA GLY A 299 6.86 5.51 -19.59
C GLY A 299 5.71 5.33 -18.59
N MET A 300 4.78 4.41 -18.90
CA MET A 300 3.58 4.17 -18.09
C MET A 300 3.79 3.18 -16.92
N MET A 301 4.99 2.65 -16.70
CA MET A 301 5.25 1.68 -15.62
C MET A 301 4.90 2.23 -14.23
N CYS A 302 5.10 3.53 -14.01
CA CYS A 302 4.71 4.19 -12.77
C CYS A 302 3.21 4.14 -12.51
N VAL A 303 2.37 4.25 -13.55
CA VAL A 303 0.90 4.17 -13.42
C VAL A 303 0.46 2.75 -13.05
N TYR A 304 1.03 1.73 -13.70
CA TYR A 304 0.75 0.34 -13.34
C TYR A 304 1.21 0.01 -11.91
N SER A 305 2.34 0.57 -11.49
CA SER A 305 2.82 0.44 -10.12
C SER A 305 1.88 1.12 -9.11
N ALA A 306 1.35 2.29 -9.45
CA ALA A 306 0.34 2.99 -8.64
C ALA A 306 -0.93 2.14 -8.45
N ILE A 307 -1.39 1.51 -9.54
CA ILE A 307 -2.52 0.58 -9.51
C ILE A 307 -2.16 -0.60 -8.60
N ALA A 308 -1.04 -1.29 -8.82
CA ALA A 308 -0.67 -2.44 -8.01
C ALA A 308 -0.66 -2.11 -6.51
N VAL A 309 0.07 -1.06 -6.12
CA VAL A 309 0.24 -0.63 -4.72
C VAL A 309 -1.10 -0.31 -4.03
N SER A 310 -2.11 0.16 -4.77
CA SER A 310 -3.45 0.44 -4.22
C SER A 310 -4.24 -0.82 -3.86
N TRP A 311 -3.85 -2.01 -4.33
CA TRP A 311 -4.51 -3.29 -4.04
C TRP A 311 -4.03 -3.96 -2.76
N ILE A 312 -2.94 -3.50 -2.15
CA ILE A 312 -2.42 -4.05 -0.88
C ILE A 312 -3.50 -4.17 0.22
N PRO A 313 -4.35 -3.15 0.51
CA PRO A 313 -5.34 -3.23 1.58
C PRO A 313 -6.54 -4.11 1.20
N VAL A 314 -6.66 -4.55 -0.06
CA VAL A 314 -7.67 -5.51 -0.52
C VAL A 314 -7.14 -6.93 -0.40
N LEU A 315 -5.92 -7.17 -0.91
CA LEU A 315 -5.32 -8.50 -0.99
C LEU A 315 -4.99 -9.07 0.38
N ASN A 316 -4.41 -8.27 1.28
CA ASN A 316 -4.04 -8.70 2.64
C ASN A 316 -5.23 -9.31 3.42
N PRO A 317 -6.37 -8.60 3.60
CA PRO A 317 -7.50 -9.15 4.34
C PRO A 317 -8.20 -10.30 3.61
N ILE A 318 -8.32 -10.27 2.28
CA ILE A 318 -8.90 -11.40 1.50
C ILE A 318 -8.11 -12.67 1.78
N ILE A 319 -6.79 -12.61 1.64
CA ILE A 319 -5.91 -13.76 1.82
C ILE A 319 -5.97 -14.23 3.27
N THR A 320 -5.95 -13.32 4.23
CA THR A 320 -6.06 -13.67 5.65
C THR A 320 -7.36 -14.42 5.95
N ILE A 321 -8.49 -13.89 5.46
CA ILE A 321 -9.82 -14.50 5.63
C ILE A 321 -9.86 -15.88 4.96
N MET A 322 -9.29 -16.01 3.75
CA MET A 322 -9.30 -17.25 2.99
C MET A 322 -8.41 -18.34 3.60
N VAL A 323 -7.26 -18.00 4.16
CA VAL A 323 -6.34 -18.99 4.75
C VAL A 323 -6.79 -19.43 6.16
N ILE A 324 -7.33 -18.51 6.97
CA ILE A 324 -7.77 -18.81 8.33
C ILE A 324 -9.15 -19.50 8.29
N ILE A 325 -9.18 -20.82 8.47
CA ILE A 325 -10.40 -21.64 8.32
C ILE A 325 -11.59 -21.13 9.14
N PRO A 326 -11.45 -20.77 10.44
CA PRO A 326 -12.56 -20.22 11.20
C PRO A 326 -13.17 -18.96 10.56
N PHE A 327 -12.35 -18.09 9.99
CA PHE A 327 -12.80 -16.86 9.33
C PHE A 327 -13.51 -17.18 8.01
N ARG A 328 -12.89 -17.98 7.13
CA ARG A 328 -13.50 -18.40 5.87
C ARG A 328 -14.84 -19.09 6.07
N ARG A 329 -14.96 -19.98 7.07
CA ARG A 329 -16.22 -20.69 7.36
C ARG A 329 -17.34 -19.74 7.78
N ILE A 330 -17.03 -18.71 8.58
CA ILE A 330 -18.02 -17.72 9.00
C ILE A 330 -18.45 -16.89 7.80
N VAL A 331 -17.50 -16.38 7.02
CA VAL A 331 -17.78 -15.53 5.85
C VAL A 331 -18.54 -16.32 4.78
N CYS A 332 -18.00 -17.44 4.31
CA CYS A 332 -18.67 -18.29 3.31
C CYS A 332 -19.98 -18.93 3.82
N GLY A 333 -20.09 -19.19 5.12
CA GLY A 333 -21.31 -19.71 5.75
C GLY A 333 -22.45 -18.69 5.79
N VAL A 334 -22.13 -17.40 5.97
CA VAL A 334 -23.11 -16.30 5.84
C VAL A 334 -23.57 -16.16 4.38
N PHE A 335 -22.65 -16.27 3.41
CA PHE A 335 -23.00 -16.27 1.99
C PHE A 335 -23.88 -17.47 1.61
N HIS A 336 -23.55 -18.68 2.08
CA HIS A 336 -24.39 -19.88 1.82
C HIS A 336 -25.77 -19.79 2.47
N LYS A 337 -25.87 -19.31 3.72
CA LYS A 337 -27.19 -19.12 4.37
C LYS A 337 -28.05 -18.07 3.67
N ARG A 338 -27.45 -16.97 3.16
CA ARG A 338 -28.19 -15.95 2.39
C ARG A 338 -28.66 -16.46 1.02
N VAL A 339 -27.86 -17.26 0.32
CA VAL A 339 -28.26 -17.85 -0.97
C VAL A 339 -29.42 -18.84 -0.80
N VAL A 340 -29.40 -19.68 0.24
CA VAL A 340 -30.49 -20.63 0.50
C VAL A 340 -31.79 -19.91 0.89
N VAL A 341 -31.74 -18.87 1.73
CA VAL A 341 -32.94 -18.10 2.12
C VAL A 341 -33.56 -17.34 0.94
N ASN A 342 -32.75 -16.75 0.05
CA ASN A 342 -33.27 -16.09 -1.16
C ASN A 342 -33.83 -17.08 -2.20
N THR A 343 -33.34 -18.32 -2.23
CA THR A 343 -33.88 -19.37 -3.12
C THR A 343 -35.22 -19.92 -2.60
N SER A 344 -35.42 -19.96 -1.29
CA SER A 344 -36.68 -20.39 -0.67
C SER A 344 -37.82 -19.38 -0.85
N TYR A 345 -37.52 -18.07 -0.85
CA TYR A 345 -38.54 -17.02 -0.99
C TYR A 345 -39.12 -16.94 -2.42
N ASN A 346 -38.31 -17.22 -3.45
CA ASN A 346 -38.77 -17.25 -4.86
C ASN A 346 -39.56 -18.52 -5.23
N ARG A 347 -39.53 -19.58 -4.40
CA ARG A 347 -40.39 -20.77 -4.62
C ARG A 347 -41.80 -20.61 -4.05
N SER A 348 -42.01 -19.71 -3.10
CA SER A 348 -43.33 -19.50 -2.47
C SER A 348 -44.25 -18.54 -3.23
N THR A 349 -43.80 -17.90 -4.31
CA THR A 349 -44.59 -16.92 -5.08
C THR A 349 -45.09 -17.42 -6.44
N THR A 350 -44.86 -18.70 -6.79
CA THR A 350 -45.27 -19.25 -8.11
C THR A 350 -46.44 -20.25 -8.04
N ASP A 351 -46.91 -20.63 -6.84
CA ASP A 351 -47.93 -21.68 -6.67
C ASP A 351 -49.33 -21.17 -6.28
N GLN A 352 -49.66 -19.90 -6.57
CA GLN A 352 -51.06 -19.42 -6.48
C GLN A 352 -51.49 -18.72 -7.76
N VAL A 353 -51.68 -19.50 -8.82
CA VAL A 353 -52.51 -19.13 -9.96
C VAL A 353 -53.38 -20.35 -10.33
N ILE A 354 -54.65 -20.26 -9.89
CA ILE A 354 -55.88 -20.74 -10.57
C ILE A 354 -56.15 -22.25 -10.44
N PRO A 355 -57.42 -22.72 -10.34
CA PRO A 355 -58.70 -22.15 -10.85
C PRO A 355 -59.33 -21.00 -10.07
#